data_AF-A0AAV6MDS5-F1
#
_entry.id   AF-A0AAV6MDS5-F1
#
_cell.length_a   1.000
_cell.length_b   1.000
_cell.length_c   1.000
_cell.angle_alpha   90.00
_cell.angle_beta   90.00
_cell.angle_gamma   90.00
#
_symmetry.space_group_name_H-M   'P 1'
#
loop_
_entity.id
_entity.type
_entity.pdbx_description
1 polymer ?
#
loop_
_entity_poly.entity_id
_entity_poly.type
_entity_poly.pdbx_seq_one_letter_code
_entity_poly.pdbx_strand_id
1 'polypeptide(L)'
;MAHLLLLLLFLSLSLLPLLSLSATDTFVYGGCTQLRYSPNSGYESNLNSLLTSLVNSATYTSYNNYTFQASTPQDALYGLYQCRADLSMPDCATCIARAVTQLGALCSDTCGGALQLEGCYVKYDNSTFLGVEDKTVVLKKCGPSVGYEVEAMARRDAVLAAIVGSSGAYRVGGSGKVQGVAQCVGDLSGSECQDCVAEAIGRLKSDCGTADFGDMFLGKCYARYSTHGPPVFSKAHHDKFGGDGEKTFAIIIGLLAGVALLIIFLVFIRKIFQGSGK
;
A
#
# COMPACT_ATOMS: atom_id res chain seq x y z
N MET A 1 -42.74 -17.59 -7.64
CA MET A 1 -42.06 -16.27 -7.57
C MET A 1 -41.04 -16.21 -6.45
N ALA A 2 -41.35 -16.68 -5.23
CA ALA A 2 -40.41 -16.68 -4.09
C ALA A 2 -39.10 -17.48 -4.36
N HIS A 3 -39.18 -18.67 -4.96
CA HIS A 3 -37.99 -19.47 -5.29
C HIS A 3 -37.05 -18.80 -6.30
N LEU A 4 -37.59 -18.02 -7.25
CA LEU A 4 -36.80 -17.30 -8.24
C LEU A 4 -36.07 -16.09 -7.62
N LEU A 5 -36.73 -15.40 -6.67
CA LEU A 5 -36.12 -14.33 -5.87
C LEU A 5 -35.00 -14.86 -4.97
N LEU A 6 -35.21 -16.02 -4.34
CA LEU A 6 -34.19 -16.65 -3.50
C LEU A 6 -32.97 -17.09 -4.32
N LEU A 7 -33.20 -17.61 -5.53
CA LEU A 7 -32.14 -18.03 -6.45
C LEU A 7 -31.32 -16.82 -6.95
N LEU A 8 -31.99 -15.70 -7.25
CA LEU A 8 -31.33 -14.45 -7.66
C LEU A 8 -30.53 -13.81 -6.51
N LEU A 9 -31.00 -13.91 -5.26
CA LEU A 9 -30.27 -13.48 -4.06
C LEU A 9 -29.06 -14.36 -3.77
N PHE A 10 -29.17 -15.67 -3.98
CA PHE A 10 -28.03 -16.59 -3.87
C PHE A 10 -27.00 -16.36 -4.99
N LEU A 11 -27.46 -16.08 -6.21
CA LEU A 11 -26.60 -15.79 -7.35
C LEU A 11 -25.91 -14.42 -7.20
N SER A 12 -26.56 -13.43 -6.59
CA SER A 12 -25.93 -12.14 -6.28
C SER A 12 -24.94 -12.25 -5.12
N LEU A 13 -25.23 -13.09 -4.11
CA LEU A 13 -24.33 -13.34 -2.98
C LEU A 13 -23.07 -14.14 -3.40
N SER A 14 -23.19 -15.04 -4.38
CA SER A 14 -22.06 -15.76 -4.98
C SER A 14 -21.27 -14.95 -6.01
N LEU A 15 -21.86 -13.84 -6.51
CA LEU A 15 -21.20 -12.85 -7.37
C LEU A 15 -20.60 -11.67 -6.61
N LEU A 16 -20.71 -11.60 -5.27
CA LEU A 16 -19.79 -10.72 -4.54
C LEU A 16 -18.38 -11.23 -4.84
N PRO A 17 -17.51 -10.40 -5.46
CA PRO A 17 -16.10 -10.69 -5.38
C PRO A 17 -15.81 -10.82 -3.89
N LEU A 18 -15.18 -11.92 -3.45
CA LEU A 18 -14.36 -11.78 -2.26
C LEU A 18 -13.40 -10.65 -2.61
N LEU A 19 -13.64 -9.46 -2.06
CA LEU A 19 -12.64 -8.43 -2.01
C LEU A 19 -11.46 -9.12 -1.34
N SER A 20 -10.49 -9.55 -2.14
CA SER A 20 -9.17 -9.85 -1.66
C SER A 20 -8.66 -8.52 -1.13
N LEU A 21 -8.99 -8.20 0.12
CA LEU A 21 -8.28 -7.21 0.89
C LEU A 21 -6.84 -7.71 0.85
N SER A 22 -6.03 -7.16 -0.06
CA SER A 22 -4.62 -7.00 0.25
C SER A 22 -4.66 -6.20 1.55
N ALA A 23 -4.42 -6.87 2.68
CA ALA A 23 -4.57 -6.27 4.00
C ALA A 23 -3.44 -5.26 4.18
N THR A 24 -3.61 -4.08 3.61
CA THR A 24 -2.69 -2.92 3.65
C THR A 24 -2.42 -2.45 5.09
N ASP A 25 -3.23 -2.90 6.03
CA ASP A 25 -3.16 -2.64 7.46
C ASP A 25 -2.42 -3.71 8.27
N THR A 26 -1.91 -4.76 7.63
CA THR A 26 -1.13 -5.79 8.33
C THR A 26 0.15 -5.18 8.89
N PHE A 27 0.42 -5.42 10.17
CA PHE A 27 1.63 -4.96 10.84
C PHE A 27 2.88 -5.64 10.29
N VAL A 28 3.90 -4.84 9.94
CA VAL A 28 5.20 -5.32 9.46
C VAL A 28 6.25 -5.16 10.57
N TYR A 29 6.46 -3.94 11.06
CA TYR A 29 7.33 -3.64 12.19
C TYR A 29 6.94 -2.31 12.84
N GLY A 30 7.42 -2.09 14.07
CA GLY A 30 7.31 -0.82 14.76
C GLY A 30 8.32 -0.73 15.90
N GLY A 31 8.66 0.49 16.29
CA GLY A 31 9.63 0.73 17.35
C GLY A 31 9.56 2.16 17.89
N CYS A 32 9.97 2.32 19.14
CA CYS A 32 9.90 3.58 19.87
C CYS A 32 11.28 3.97 20.38
N THR A 33 11.50 5.27 20.52
CA THR A 33 12.68 5.80 21.20
C THR A 33 12.58 5.57 22.71
N GLN A 34 13.72 5.62 23.40
CA GLN A 34 13.78 5.51 24.87
C GLN A 34 13.40 6.82 25.56
N LEU A 35 13.56 7.96 24.88
CA LEU A 35 13.26 9.27 25.43
C LEU A 35 11.74 9.45 25.55
N ARG A 36 11.30 9.95 26.70
CA ARG A 36 9.88 10.16 27.01
C ARG A 36 9.58 11.62 27.25
N TYR A 37 8.41 12.06 26.82
CA TYR A 37 7.90 13.39 27.14
C TYR A 37 7.03 13.35 28.40
N SER A 38 6.85 14.50 29.04
CA SER A 38 5.97 14.62 30.20
C SER A 38 4.50 14.72 29.75
N PRO A 39 3.55 14.05 30.43
CA PRO A 39 2.13 14.22 30.15
C PRO A 39 1.69 15.68 30.31
N ASN A 40 0.76 16.12 29.47
CA ASN A 40 0.26 17.49 29.31
C ASN A 40 1.34 18.52 28.93
N SER A 41 2.42 18.09 28.30
CA SER A 41 3.46 18.99 27.80
C SER A 41 3.07 19.64 26.47
N GLY A 42 3.77 20.73 26.12
CA GLY A 42 3.68 21.32 24.77
C GLY A 42 4.07 20.32 23.68
N TYR A 43 5.02 19.43 23.97
CA TYR A 43 5.42 18.35 23.07
C TYR A 43 4.26 17.42 22.74
N GLU A 44 3.51 16.96 23.75
CA GLU A 44 2.34 16.10 23.55
C GLU A 44 1.27 16.78 22.68
N SER A 45 0.98 18.05 22.94
CA SER A 45 0.04 18.83 22.14
C SER A 45 0.50 18.97 20.68
N ASN A 46 1.79 19.21 20.46
CA ASN A 46 2.37 19.29 19.11
C ASN A 46 2.34 17.93 18.42
N LEU A 47 2.61 16.84 19.14
CA LEU A 47 2.54 15.46 18.62
C LEU A 47 1.12 15.09 18.21
N ASN A 48 0.12 15.38 19.03
CA ASN A 48 -1.28 15.15 18.68
C ASN A 48 -1.70 15.96 17.44
N SER A 49 -1.24 17.20 17.33
CA SER A 49 -1.47 18.06 16.16
C SER A 49 -0.76 17.54 14.90
N LEU A 50 0.48 17.06 15.05
CA LEU A 50 1.25 16.41 13.99
C LEU A 50 0.51 15.19 13.45
N LEU A 51 0.18 14.23 14.32
CA LEU A 51 -0.47 12.98 13.95
C LEU A 51 -1.82 13.23 13.24
N THR A 52 -2.60 14.20 13.74
CA THR A 52 -3.84 14.65 13.08
C THR A 52 -3.57 15.20 11.68
N SER A 53 -2.50 16.00 11.52
CA SER A 53 -2.10 16.56 10.22
C SER A 53 -1.67 15.49 9.23
N LEU A 54 -0.97 14.44 9.67
CA LEU A 54 -0.59 13.31 8.83
C LEU A 54 -1.83 12.60 8.27
N VAL A 55 -2.80 12.27 9.13
CA VAL A 55 -4.05 11.61 8.74
C VAL A 55 -4.85 12.46 7.76
N ASN A 56 -5.01 13.77 8.03
CA ASN A 56 -5.76 14.66 7.15
C ASN A 56 -5.09 14.80 5.78
N SER A 57 -3.76 14.96 5.76
CA SER A 57 -3.00 15.10 4.52
C SER A 57 -3.04 13.84 3.65
N ALA A 58 -3.12 12.65 4.26
CA ALA A 58 -3.16 11.37 3.54
C ALA A 58 -4.41 11.20 2.67
N THR A 59 -5.40 12.09 2.78
CA THR A 59 -6.55 12.17 1.88
C THR A 59 -6.19 12.71 0.50
N TYR A 60 -5.07 13.43 0.38
CA TYR A 60 -4.72 14.20 -0.83
C TYR A 60 -3.36 13.86 -1.42
N THR A 61 -2.40 13.40 -0.62
CA THR A 61 -1.06 13.02 -1.08
C THR A 61 -0.60 11.71 -0.42
N SER A 62 0.20 10.94 -1.15
CA SER A 62 0.75 9.66 -0.67
C SER A 62 1.99 9.83 0.23
N TYR A 63 2.50 11.06 0.32
CA TYR A 63 3.63 11.43 1.16
C TYR A 63 3.48 12.88 1.60
N ASN A 64 3.78 13.13 2.88
CA ASN A 64 3.99 14.48 3.38
C ASN A 64 4.87 14.45 4.63
N ASN A 65 5.46 15.59 4.97
CA ASN A 65 6.19 15.79 6.20
C ASN A 65 5.80 17.10 6.87
N TYR A 66 6.05 17.18 8.17
CA TYR A 66 5.78 18.35 8.99
C TYR A 66 6.93 18.54 9.97
N THR A 67 7.19 19.80 10.30
CA THR A 67 8.18 20.19 11.29
C THR A 67 7.57 21.21 12.24
N PHE A 68 7.66 20.95 13.53
CA PHE A 68 7.34 21.88 14.59
C PHE A 68 8.66 22.38 15.17
N GLN A 69 8.99 23.62 14.85
CA GLN A 69 10.16 24.28 15.41
C GLN A 69 9.89 24.66 16.86
N ALA A 70 10.88 24.46 17.72
CA ALA A 70 10.80 24.88 19.11
C ALA A 70 12.05 25.63 19.54
N SER A 71 11.93 26.39 20.62
CA SER A 71 13.03 27.17 21.20
C SER A 71 14.13 26.29 21.79
N THR A 72 13.78 25.07 22.21
CA THR A 72 14.72 24.06 22.68
C THR A 72 14.73 22.87 21.72
N PRO A 73 15.88 22.22 21.50
CA PRO A 73 15.95 21.01 20.68
C PRO A 73 15.11 19.85 21.25
N GLN A 74 14.88 19.80 22.56
CA GLN A 74 14.04 18.76 23.17
C GLN A 74 12.57 18.87 22.79
N ASP A 75 12.10 20.08 22.46
CA ASP A 75 10.71 20.36 22.10
C ASP A 75 10.48 20.36 20.58
N ALA A 76 11.54 20.24 19.77
CA ALA A 76 11.43 20.13 18.33
C ALA A 76 10.76 18.80 17.96
N LEU A 77 9.94 18.80 16.91
CA LEU A 77 9.23 17.60 16.49
C LEU A 77 9.17 17.53 14.97
N TYR A 78 9.58 16.39 14.44
CA TYR A 78 9.57 16.08 13.02
C TYR A 78 8.67 14.87 12.78
N GLY A 79 7.92 14.89 11.69
CA GLY A 79 7.09 13.75 11.33
C GLY A 79 6.89 13.63 9.83
N LEU A 80 6.72 12.40 9.37
CA LEU A 80 6.32 12.11 8.00
C LEU A 80 5.42 10.88 7.95
N TYR A 81 4.76 10.72 6.81
CA TYR A 81 4.21 9.44 6.41
C TYR A 81 4.51 9.16 4.95
N GLN A 82 4.46 7.88 4.59
CA GLN A 82 4.60 7.40 3.23
C GLN A 82 3.63 6.24 3.00
N CYS A 83 2.63 6.43 2.16
CA CYS A 83 1.82 5.34 1.63
C CYS A 83 2.55 4.62 0.50
N ARG A 84 2.20 3.35 0.29
CA ARG A 84 2.58 2.62 -0.92
C ARG A 84 1.97 3.31 -2.13
N ALA A 85 2.77 3.56 -3.15
CA ALA A 85 2.39 4.50 -4.21
C ALA A 85 1.32 3.97 -5.18
N ASP A 86 0.95 2.70 -5.07
CA ASP A 86 -0.13 2.06 -5.84
C ASP A 86 -1.49 2.11 -5.12
N LEU A 87 -1.57 2.68 -3.92
CA LEU A 87 -2.82 2.82 -3.18
C LEU A 87 -3.65 4.00 -3.69
N SER A 88 -4.97 3.82 -3.66
CA SER A 88 -5.89 4.94 -3.81
C SER A 88 -5.78 5.88 -2.61
N MET A 89 -6.13 7.16 -2.78
CA MET A 89 -6.07 8.11 -1.67
C MET A 89 -6.93 7.72 -0.47
N PRO A 90 -8.16 7.19 -0.64
CA PRO A 90 -8.94 6.66 0.47
C PRO A 90 -8.25 5.50 1.23
N ASP A 91 -7.60 4.59 0.50
CA ASP A 91 -6.87 3.46 1.12
C ASP A 91 -5.63 3.96 1.86
N CYS A 92 -4.92 4.94 1.29
CA CYS A 92 -3.80 5.62 1.95
C CYS A 92 -4.25 6.28 3.26
N ALA A 93 -5.29 7.10 3.24
CA ALA A 93 -5.83 7.74 4.44
C ALA A 93 -6.24 6.72 5.51
N THR A 94 -6.88 5.62 5.10
CA THR A 94 -7.26 4.52 6.00
C THR A 94 -6.04 3.85 6.61
N CYS A 95 -4.99 3.58 5.81
CA CYS A 95 -3.75 2.99 6.30
C CYS A 95 -3.06 3.91 7.31
N ILE A 96 -2.94 5.21 7.01
CA ILE A 96 -2.30 6.17 7.91
C ILE A 96 -3.08 6.32 9.22
N ALA A 97 -4.41 6.39 9.18
CA ALA A 97 -5.23 6.43 10.39
C ALA A 97 -5.00 5.19 11.28
N ARG A 98 -4.91 4.00 10.67
CA ARG A 98 -4.61 2.75 11.39
C ARG A 98 -3.19 2.73 11.94
N ALA A 99 -2.21 3.16 11.15
CA ALA A 99 -0.81 3.25 11.57
C ALA A 99 -0.64 4.19 12.76
N VAL A 100 -1.25 5.38 12.72
CA VAL A 100 -1.24 6.35 13.84
C VAL A 100 -1.89 5.77 15.09
N THR A 101 -3.03 5.09 14.94
CA THR A 101 -3.73 4.45 16.08
C THR A 101 -2.86 3.37 16.73
N GLN A 102 -2.26 2.48 15.93
CA GLN A 102 -1.37 1.44 16.44
C GLN A 102 -0.10 2.02 17.04
N LEU A 103 0.45 3.08 16.43
CA LEU A 103 1.65 3.74 16.90
C LEU A 103 1.43 4.40 18.27
N GLY A 104 0.26 5.00 18.53
CA GLY A 104 -0.08 5.54 19.85
C GLY A 104 -0.18 4.47 20.94
N ALA A 105 -0.69 3.28 20.61
CA ALA A 105 -0.73 2.14 21.52
C ALA A 105 0.66 1.52 21.75
N LEU A 106 1.51 1.49 20.73
CA LEU A 106 2.86 0.92 20.80
C LEU A 106 3.85 1.85 21.51
N CYS A 107 3.78 3.15 21.20
CA CYS A 107 4.75 4.17 21.59
C CYS A 107 4.09 5.26 22.45
N SER A 108 3.51 4.85 23.58
CA SER A 108 2.93 5.78 24.55
C SER A 108 4.02 6.62 25.19
N ASP A 109 3.81 7.93 25.34
CA ASP A 109 4.68 8.89 26.01
C ASP A 109 6.13 8.98 25.51
N THR A 110 6.44 8.50 24.30
CA THR A 110 7.80 8.54 23.75
C THR A 110 8.00 9.73 22.81
N CYS A 111 9.18 10.32 22.79
CA CYS A 111 9.50 11.43 21.89
C CYS A 111 9.65 11.01 20.43
N GLY A 112 9.76 9.72 20.14
CA GLY A 112 9.88 9.23 18.77
C GLY A 112 9.33 7.82 18.62
N GLY A 113 8.74 7.56 17.46
CA GLY A 113 8.14 6.28 17.12
C GLY A 113 8.02 6.12 15.61
N ALA A 114 8.20 4.89 15.13
CA ALA A 114 8.02 4.52 13.74
C ALA A 114 7.19 3.24 13.64
N LEU A 115 6.34 3.15 12.62
CA LEU A 115 5.52 1.98 12.36
C LEU A 115 5.30 1.79 10.86
N GLN A 116 5.51 0.56 10.40
CA GLN A 116 5.29 0.10 9.05
C GLN A 116 4.14 -0.90 9.03
N LEU A 117 3.10 -0.57 8.26
CA LEU A 117 2.08 -1.50 7.79
C LEU A 117 2.38 -1.89 6.33
N GLU A 118 1.74 -2.93 5.82
CA GLU A 118 1.88 -3.38 4.43
C GLU A 118 1.61 -2.28 3.39
N GLY A 119 0.75 -1.31 3.71
CA GLY A 119 0.37 -0.22 2.84
C GLY A 119 0.99 1.14 3.16
N CYS A 120 1.63 1.32 4.33
CA CYS A 120 2.10 2.65 4.73
C CYS A 120 3.12 2.64 5.87
N TYR A 121 3.84 3.74 5.98
CA TYR A 121 4.84 4.03 6.99
C TYR A 121 4.53 5.36 7.67
N VAL A 122 4.69 5.42 9.00
CA VAL A 122 4.61 6.66 9.79
C VAL A 122 5.83 6.73 10.70
N LYS A 123 6.46 7.89 10.78
CA LYS A 123 7.54 8.16 11.73
C LYS A 123 7.42 9.56 12.29
N TYR A 124 7.64 9.68 13.60
CA TYR A 124 7.89 10.94 14.27
C TYR A 124 9.10 10.81 15.21
N ASP A 125 9.78 11.92 15.46
CA ASP A 125 10.95 11.97 16.35
C ASP A 125 11.23 13.43 16.76
N ASN A 126 11.88 13.64 17.90
CA ASN A 126 12.40 14.96 18.27
C ASN A 126 13.81 15.21 17.73
N SER A 127 14.50 14.16 17.31
CA SER A 127 15.74 14.25 16.55
C SER A 127 15.48 14.46 15.06
N THR A 128 16.38 15.17 14.39
CA THR A 128 16.27 15.41 12.95
C THR A 128 16.52 14.12 12.16
N PHE A 129 15.61 13.79 11.24
CA PHE A 129 15.73 12.65 10.33
C PHE A 129 15.19 12.93 8.91
N LEU A 130 14.65 14.13 8.66
CA LEU A 130 14.10 14.50 7.35
C LEU A 130 15.24 14.81 6.38
N GLY A 131 15.23 14.19 5.20
CA GLY A 131 16.27 14.36 4.19
C GLY A 131 17.62 13.75 4.56
N VAL A 132 17.64 12.83 5.53
CA VAL A 132 18.85 12.12 5.95
C VAL A 132 18.78 10.67 5.50
N GLU A 133 19.76 10.23 4.71
CA GLU A 133 19.87 8.83 4.31
C GLU A 133 20.08 7.92 5.52
N ASP A 134 19.33 6.82 5.59
CA ASP A 134 19.50 5.77 6.60
C ASP A 134 19.30 4.39 5.96
N LYS A 135 20.41 3.66 5.84
CA LYS A 135 20.50 2.31 5.27
C LYS A 135 20.63 1.22 6.34
N THR A 136 20.39 1.55 7.61
CA THR A 136 20.39 0.55 8.69
C THR A 136 19.28 -0.47 8.45
N VAL A 137 19.57 -1.75 8.66
CA VAL A 137 18.57 -2.82 8.51
C VAL A 137 17.60 -2.76 9.68
N VAL A 138 16.32 -2.53 9.39
CA VAL A 138 15.24 -2.48 10.37
C VAL A 138 14.55 -3.84 10.46
N LEU A 139 14.25 -4.45 9.31
CA LEU A 139 13.64 -5.78 9.24
C LEU A 139 14.21 -6.55 8.06
N LYS A 140 14.57 -7.80 8.31
CA LYS A 140 14.85 -8.80 7.28
C LYS A 140 13.97 -10.01 7.52
N LYS A 141 13.30 -10.49 6.48
CA LYS A 141 12.55 -11.74 6.50
C LYS A 141 12.77 -12.49 5.20
N CYS A 142 13.26 -13.72 5.28
CA CYS A 142 13.38 -14.62 4.13
C CYS A 142 12.36 -15.75 4.29
N GLY A 143 11.74 -16.15 3.18
CA GLY A 143 10.87 -17.30 3.10
C GLY A 143 11.59 -18.65 3.12
N PRO A 144 10.86 -19.77 3.04
CA PRO A 144 11.46 -21.09 2.90
C PRO A 144 12.34 -21.15 1.65
N SER A 145 13.40 -21.95 1.74
CA SER A 145 14.25 -22.19 0.59
C SER A 145 13.53 -23.10 -0.42
N VAL A 146 13.54 -22.71 -1.69
CA VAL A 146 13.03 -23.52 -2.80
C VAL A 146 14.11 -24.37 -3.48
N GLY A 147 15.29 -24.46 -2.86
CA GLY A 147 16.44 -25.15 -3.43
C GLY A 147 17.17 -24.31 -4.49
N TYR A 148 18.17 -24.93 -5.12
CA TYR A 148 19.02 -24.28 -6.12
C TYR A 148 18.45 -24.48 -7.52
N GLU A 149 17.43 -23.70 -7.86
CA GLU A 149 16.93 -23.62 -9.24
C GLU A 149 17.59 -22.42 -9.95
N VAL A 150 18.64 -22.71 -10.73
CA VAL A 150 19.50 -21.70 -11.36
C VAL A 150 18.70 -20.70 -12.21
N GLU A 151 17.73 -21.19 -12.98
CA GLU A 151 16.90 -20.33 -13.84
C GLU A 151 15.98 -19.41 -13.05
N ALA A 152 15.38 -19.90 -11.95
CA ALA A 152 14.52 -19.11 -11.10
C ALA A 152 15.32 -18.02 -10.35
N MET A 153 16.50 -18.37 -9.83
CA MET A 153 17.43 -17.43 -9.20
C MET A 153 17.91 -16.36 -10.18
N ALA A 154 18.33 -16.76 -11.38
CA ALA A 154 18.74 -15.82 -12.43
C ALA A 154 17.60 -14.88 -12.84
N ARG A 155 16.37 -15.41 -12.95
CA ARG A 155 15.18 -14.60 -13.26
C ARG A 155 14.89 -13.58 -12.16
N ARG A 156 14.97 -13.97 -10.89
CA ARG A 156 14.83 -13.05 -9.76
C ARG A 156 15.91 -11.98 -9.79
N ASP A 157 17.17 -12.37 -9.98
CA ASP A 157 18.28 -11.44 -9.94
C ASP A 157 18.21 -10.41 -11.07
N ALA A 158 17.69 -10.80 -12.23
CA ALA A 158 17.36 -9.92 -13.35
C ALA A 158 16.21 -8.95 -13.01
N VAL A 159 15.11 -9.44 -12.39
CA VAL A 159 14.00 -8.57 -11.94
C VAL A 159 14.50 -7.53 -10.93
N LEU A 160 15.26 -7.97 -9.94
CA LEU A 160 15.83 -7.08 -8.92
C LEU A 160 16.83 -6.08 -9.52
N ALA A 161 17.64 -6.48 -10.50
CA ALA A 161 18.55 -5.57 -11.20
C ALA A 161 17.78 -4.51 -12.02
N ALA A 162 16.68 -4.90 -12.67
CA ALA A 162 15.82 -3.96 -13.40
C ALA A 162 15.17 -2.94 -12.47
N ILE A 163 14.78 -3.35 -11.25
CA ILE A 163 14.26 -2.44 -10.22
C ILE A 163 15.33 -1.43 -9.78
N VAL A 164 16.57 -1.87 -9.58
CA VAL A 164 17.69 -0.95 -9.30
C VAL A 164 17.88 0.02 -10.46
N GLY A 165 17.85 -0.44 -11.71
CA GLY A 165 18.03 0.43 -12.89
C GLY A 165 16.87 1.38 -13.21
N SER A 166 15.73 1.24 -12.53
CA SER A 166 14.54 2.08 -12.75
C SER A 166 14.61 3.38 -11.93
N SER A 167 14.00 4.45 -12.43
CA SER A 167 13.90 5.73 -11.72
C SER A 167 12.64 5.84 -10.86
N GLY A 168 12.58 6.86 -10.01
CA GLY A 168 11.44 7.14 -9.14
C GLY A 168 11.52 6.46 -7.76
N ALA A 169 10.65 6.91 -6.86
CA ALA A 169 10.63 6.48 -5.46
C ALA A 169 9.89 5.16 -5.25
N TYR A 170 8.97 4.77 -6.14
CA TYR A 170 8.27 3.47 -6.10
C TYR A 170 8.51 2.72 -7.39
N ARG A 171 8.99 1.49 -7.28
CA ARG A 171 9.49 0.71 -8.40
C ARG A 171 8.93 -0.69 -8.31
N VAL A 172 8.40 -1.17 -9.43
CA VAL A 172 7.85 -2.52 -9.55
C VAL A 172 8.49 -3.21 -10.75
N GLY A 173 8.74 -4.50 -10.62
CA GLY A 173 9.29 -5.31 -11.70
C GLY A 173 8.81 -6.75 -11.61
N GLY A 174 8.79 -7.46 -12.73
CA GLY A 174 8.41 -8.86 -12.73
C GLY A 174 8.76 -9.60 -14.00
N SER A 175 8.88 -10.93 -13.88
CA SER A 175 9.13 -11.86 -14.98
C SER A 175 8.59 -13.23 -14.59
N GLY A 176 7.70 -13.79 -15.41
CA GLY A 176 7.02 -15.05 -15.07
C GLY A 176 6.26 -14.92 -13.75
N LYS A 177 6.59 -15.79 -12.79
CA LYS A 177 6.03 -15.76 -11.41
C LYS A 177 6.83 -14.89 -10.44
N VAL A 178 7.97 -14.37 -10.86
CA VAL A 178 8.81 -13.52 -10.01
C VAL A 178 8.32 -12.09 -10.09
N GLN A 179 8.11 -11.49 -8.94
CA GLN A 179 7.72 -10.10 -8.77
C GLN A 179 8.63 -9.45 -7.74
N GLY A 180 8.89 -8.16 -7.90
CA GLY A 180 9.63 -7.36 -6.95
C GLY A 180 9.06 -5.96 -6.85
N VAL A 181 9.20 -5.38 -5.67
CA VAL A 181 8.82 -4.00 -5.37
C VAL A 181 9.92 -3.36 -4.54
N ALA A 182 10.21 -2.10 -4.79
CA ALA A 182 11.05 -1.29 -3.94
C ALA A 182 10.44 0.10 -3.76
N GLN A 183 10.62 0.68 -2.58
CA GLN A 183 10.14 2.02 -2.29
C GLN A 183 11.08 2.78 -1.38
N CYS A 184 11.31 4.05 -1.70
CA CYS A 184 11.97 5.03 -0.85
C CYS A 184 10.93 5.86 -0.09
N VAL A 185 11.29 6.31 1.11
CA VAL A 185 10.54 7.39 1.77
C VAL A 185 10.76 8.68 0.98
N GLY A 186 9.69 9.45 0.78
CA GLY A 186 9.67 10.62 -0.11
C GLY A 186 10.52 11.81 0.32
N ASP A 187 11.20 11.74 1.47
CA ASP A 187 12.14 12.78 1.90
C ASP A 187 13.56 12.60 1.36
N LEU A 188 13.86 11.46 0.72
CA LEU A 188 15.15 11.23 0.07
C LEU A 188 15.24 11.93 -1.29
N SER A 189 16.43 12.40 -1.64
CA SER A 189 16.77 12.80 -3.02
C SER A 189 16.79 11.60 -3.97
N GLY A 190 16.81 11.86 -5.28
CA GLY A 190 16.86 10.80 -6.29
C GLY A 190 18.10 9.89 -6.16
N SER A 191 19.26 10.46 -5.83
CA SER A 191 20.50 9.70 -5.62
C SER A 191 20.47 8.87 -4.34
N GLU A 192 20.02 9.45 -3.22
CA GLU A 192 19.90 8.73 -1.95
C GLU A 192 18.88 7.59 -2.05
N CYS A 193 17.78 7.81 -2.76
CA CYS A 193 16.81 6.76 -3.03
C CYS A 193 17.42 5.62 -3.85
N GLN A 194 18.20 5.97 -4.89
CA GLN A 194 18.92 4.99 -5.71
C GLN A 194 19.89 4.15 -4.88
N ASP A 195 20.69 4.79 -4.04
CA ASP A 195 21.70 4.14 -3.21
C ASP A 195 21.05 3.25 -2.13
N CYS A 196 19.97 3.72 -1.49
CA CYS A 196 19.22 2.95 -0.50
C CYS A 196 18.60 1.69 -1.13
N VAL A 197 17.93 1.83 -2.29
CA VAL A 197 17.31 0.68 -2.98
C VAL A 197 18.37 -0.32 -3.45
N ALA A 198 19.51 0.15 -3.95
CA ALA A 198 20.62 -0.71 -4.33
C ALA A 198 21.15 -1.53 -3.15
N GLU A 199 21.33 -0.90 -1.98
CA GLU A 199 21.75 -1.58 -0.75
C GLU A 199 20.70 -2.62 -0.30
N ALA A 200 19.43 -2.26 -0.25
CA ALA A 200 18.35 -3.16 0.16
C ALA A 200 18.29 -4.40 -0.76
N ILE A 201 18.40 -4.20 -2.07
CA ILE A 201 18.41 -5.28 -3.06
C ILE A 201 19.70 -6.12 -2.99
N GLY A 202 20.85 -5.49 -2.74
CA GLY A 202 22.11 -6.20 -2.50
C GLY A 202 21.98 -7.18 -1.34
N ARG A 203 21.41 -6.72 -0.22
CA ARG A 203 21.14 -7.57 0.96
C ARG A 203 20.10 -8.65 0.71
N LEU A 204 19.06 -8.37 -0.07
CA LEU A 204 18.09 -9.41 -0.46
C LEU A 204 18.76 -10.55 -1.22
N LYS A 205 19.64 -10.22 -2.17
CA LYS A 205 20.37 -11.22 -2.96
C LYS A 205 21.33 -12.04 -2.11
N SER A 206 22.06 -11.40 -1.19
CA SER A 206 23.00 -12.10 -0.30
C SER A 206 22.31 -12.96 0.74
N ASP A 207 21.26 -12.43 1.38
CA ASP A 207 20.70 -13.03 2.59
C ASP A 207 19.49 -13.94 2.31
N CYS A 208 18.72 -13.64 1.27
CA CYS A 208 17.53 -14.41 0.89
C CYS A 208 17.71 -15.13 -0.46
N GLY A 209 18.95 -15.28 -0.95
CA GLY A 209 19.26 -15.77 -2.30
C GLY A 209 18.64 -17.11 -2.72
N THR A 210 18.19 -17.96 -1.80
CA THR A 210 17.52 -19.24 -2.10
C THR A 210 16.07 -19.31 -1.64
N ALA A 211 15.54 -18.21 -1.09
CA ALA A 211 14.18 -18.13 -0.56
C ALA A 211 13.17 -17.81 -1.65
N ASP A 212 11.95 -18.30 -1.50
CA ASP A 212 10.82 -17.99 -2.38
C ASP A 212 10.27 -16.57 -2.23
N PHE A 213 10.51 -15.92 -1.10
CA PHE A 213 10.30 -14.49 -0.91
C PHE A 213 11.38 -13.90 -0.01
N GLY A 214 11.56 -12.59 -0.12
CA GLY A 214 12.46 -11.85 0.75
C GLY A 214 11.96 -10.44 0.96
N ASP A 215 11.97 -10.01 2.22
CA ASP A 215 11.66 -8.66 2.66
C ASP A 215 12.90 -8.04 3.29
N MET A 216 13.29 -6.86 2.81
CA MET A 216 14.38 -6.06 3.36
C MET A 216 13.91 -4.63 3.55
N PHE A 217 13.72 -4.23 4.79
CA PHE A 217 13.38 -2.86 5.17
C PHE A 217 14.61 -2.21 5.81
N LEU A 218 15.03 -1.10 5.22
CA LEU A 218 16.04 -0.21 5.75
C LEU A 218 15.36 1.03 6.38
N GLY A 219 16.14 1.89 7.04
CA GLY A 219 15.63 3.10 7.70
C GLY A 219 14.84 4.05 6.78
N LYS A 220 15.18 4.11 5.49
CA LYS A 220 14.56 5.04 4.51
C LYS A 220 14.08 4.42 3.19
N CYS A 221 14.18 3.11 3.04
CA CYS A 221 13.64 2.41 1.88
C CYS A 221 13.40 0.94 2.20
N TYR A 222 12.67 0.26 1.33
CA TYR A 222 12.56 -1.18 1.37
C TYR A 222 12.65 -1.79 -0.03
N ALA A 223 12.99 -3.06 -0.08
CA ALA A 223 12.85 -3.89 -1.25
C ALA A 223 12.24 -5.24 -0.85
N ARG A 224 11.39 -5.79 -1.70
CA ARG A 224 10.74 -7.10 -1.49
C ARG A 224 10.67 -7.85 -2.81
N TYR A 225 10.71 -9.17 -2.74
CA TYR A 225 10.41 -10.02 -3.89
C TYR A 225 9.62 -11.26 -3.50
N SER A 226 8.92 -11.85 -4.47
CA SER A 226 8.25 -13.15 -4.34
C SER A 226 8.36 -13.92 -5.66
N THR A 227 8.54 -15.23 -5.59
CA THR A 227 8.55 -16.15 -6.74
C THR A 227 7.20 -16.83 -6.99
N HIS A 228 6.18 -16.50 -6.19
CA HIS A 228 4.83 -17.07 -6.26
C HIS A 228 3.77 -16.08 -6.77
N GLY A 229 4.19 -14.98 -7.38
CA GLY A 229 3.27 -13.95 -7.88
C GLY A 229 2.40 -14.44 -9.05
N PRO A 230 1.26 -13.78 -9.32
CA PRO A 230 0.50 -14.01 -10.53
C PRO A 230 1.38 -13.77 -11.77
N PRO A 231 1.20 -14.55 -12.87
CA PRO A 231 2.03 -14.42 -14.06
C PRO A 231 1.99 -13.00 -14.63
N VAL A 232 3.14 -12.34 -14.70
CA VAL A 232 3.25 -11.02 -15.34
C VAL A 232 3.37 -11.22 -16.85
N PHE A 233 2.28 -10.97 -17.58
CA PHE A 233 2.30 -10.92 -19.04
C PHE A 233 2.76 -9.54 -19.50
N SER A 234 3.92 -9.47 -20.14
CA SER A 234 4.43 -8.24 -20.76
C SER A 234 3.45 -7.73 -21.82
N LYS A 235 2.66 -6.71 -21.49
CA LYS A 235 1.82 -6.02 -22.48
C LYS A 235 2.68 -4.98 -23.18
N ALA A 236 2.91 -5.17 -24.47
CA ALA A 236 3.57 -4.19 -25.31
C ALA A 236 2.82 -2.85 -25.24
N HIS A 237 3.57 -1.77 -25.03
CA HIS A 237 3.10 -0.38 -25.03
C HIS A 237 2.41 -0.09 -26.37
N HIS A 238 1.11 0.18 -26.33
CA HIS A 238 0.44 0.99 -27.34
C HIS A 238 -0.33 2.06 -26.58
N ASP A 239 0.19 3.29 -26.65
CA ASP A 239 -0.44 4.47 -26.09
C ASP A 239 -1.86 4.63 -26.66
N LYS A 240 -2.85 4.65 -25.78
CA LYS A 240 -4.06 5.42 -26.00
C LYS A 240 -4.61 5.90 -24.66
N PHE A 241 -4.33 7.17 -24.40
CA PHE A 241 -4.97 7.99 -23.37
C PHE A 241 -6.50 7.94 -23.60
N GLY A 242 -7.27 7.52 -22.59
CA GLY A 242 -8.73 7.48 -22.65
C GLY A 242 -9.36 6.84 -21.41
N GLY A 243 -9.85 7.70 -20.50
CA GLY A 243 -10.31 7.41 -19.14
C GLY A 243 -11.16 6.15 -18.95
N ASP A 244 -10.73 5.31 -18.00
CA ASP A 244 -11.42 4.08 -17.58
C ASP A 244 -12.44 4.29 -16.44
N GLY A 245 -12.49 5.49 -15.86
CA GLY A 245 -13.58 5.87 -14.96
C GLY A 245 -14.93 5.91 -15.69
N GLU A 246 -14.97 6.42 -16.92
CA GLU A 246 -16.20 6.64 -17.68
C GLU A 246 -16.81 5.34 -18.23
N LYS A 247 -15.97 4.36 -18.60
CA LYS A 247 -16.43 3.07 -19.14
C LYS A 247 -17.11 2.21 -18.08
N THR A 248 -16.63 2.28 -16.84
CA THR A 248 -17.21 1.50 -15.72
C THR A 248 -18.60 2.03 -15.36
N PHE A 249 -18.78 3.36 -15.29
CA PHE A 249 -20.10 3.96 -15.08
C PHE A 249 -21.06 3.70 -16.25
N ALA A 250 -20.59 3.75 -17.50
CA ALA A 250 -21.41 3.45 -18.67
C ALA A 250 -21.94 2.01 -18.68
N ILE A 251 -21.11 1.04 -18.26
CA ILE A 251 -21.52 -0.37 -18.15
C ILE A 251 -22.56 -0.57 -17.03
N ILE A 252 -22.37 0.08 -15.88
CA ILE A 252 -23.31 -0.02 -14.75
C ILE A 252 -24.66 0.61 -15.08
N ILE A 253 -24.68 1.79 -15.71
CA ILE A 253 -25.93 2.45 -16.15
C ILE A 253 -26.62 1.61 -17.23
N GLY A 254 -25.86 1.05 -18.18
CA GLY A 254 -26.38 0.17 -19.22
C GLY A 254 -27.04 -1.08 -18.64
N LEU A 255 -26.43 -1.72 -17.64
CA LEU A 255 -26.99 -2.89 -16.95
C LEU A 255 -28.25 -2.54 -16.16
N LEU A 256 -28.25 -1.44 -15.42
CA LEU A 256 -29.43 -1.01 -14.64
C LEU A 256 -30.61 -0.64 -15.55
N ALA A 257 -30.35 0.08 -16.65
CA ALA A 257 -31.36 0.41 -17.64
C ALA A 257 -31.91 -0.83 -18.37
N GLY A 258 -31.03 -1.77 -18.71
CA GLY A 258 -31.40 -3.06 -19.33
C GLY A 258 -32.29 -3.91 -18.41
N VAL A 259 -31.94 -3.99 -17.13
CA VAL A 259 -32.76 -4.71 -16.13
C VAL A 259 -34.12 -4.04 -15.94
N ALA A 260 -34.18 -2.71 -15.88
CA ALA A 260 -35.44 -1.97 -15.76
C ALA A 260 -36.36 -2.20 -16.97
N LEU A 261 -35.82 -2.12 -18.20
CA LEU A 261 -36.58 -2.38 -19.43
C LEU A 261 -37.09 -3.82 -19.49
N LEU A 262 -36.28 -4.79 -19.08
CA LEU A 262 -36.65 -6.20 -19.05
C LEU A 262 -37.79 -6.45 -18.05
N ILE A 263 -37.77 -5.81 -16.88
CA ILE A 263 -38.86 -5.89 -15.90
C ILE A 263 -40.15 -5.30 -16.49
N ILE A 264 -40.09 -4.12 -17.13
CA ILE A 264 -41.26 -3.48 -17.76
C ILE A 264 -41.85 -4.37 -18.85
N PHE A 265 -41.01 -4.96 -19.70
CA PHE A 265 -41.43 -5.87 -20.76
C PHE A 265 -42.15 -7.11 -20.22
N LEU A 266 -41.61 -7.73 -19.16
CA LEU A 266 -42.24 -8.89 -18.51
C LEU A 266 -43.58 -8.54 -17.85
N VAL A 267 -43.73 -7.33 -17.30
CA VAL A 267 -45.01 -6.84 -16.76
C VAL A 267 -46.03 -6.64 -17.89
N PHE A 268 -45.61 -6.10 -19.03
CA PHE A 268 -46.48 -5.89 -20.19
C PHE A 268 -46.96 -7.21 -20.79
N ILE A 269 -46.06 -8.18 -20.94
CA ILE A 269 -46.38 -9.54 -21.35
C ILE A 269 -47.43 -10.16 -20.40
N ARG A 270 -47.22 -10.05 -19.08
CA ARG A 270 -48.20 -10.55 -18.10
C ARG A 270 -49.57 -9.89 -18.25
N LYS A 271 -49.62 -8.60 -18.56
CA LYS A 271 -50.86 -7.86 -18.77
C LYS A 271 -51.59 -8.30 -20.05
N ILE A 272 -50.87 -8.60 -21.12
CA ILE A 272 -51.44 -9.16 -22.36
C ILE A 272 -52.01 -10.56 -22.12
N PHE A 273 -51.27 -11.43 -21.44
CA PHE A 273 -51.74 -12.79 -21.13
C PHE A 273 -52.90 -12.83 -20.13
N GLN A 274 -53.09 -11.78 -19.31
CA GLN A 274 -54.29 -11.62 -18.47
C GLN A 274 -55.47 -10.96 -19.21
N GLY A 275 -55.22 -10.29 -20.33
CA GLY A 275 -56.25 -9.60 -21.12
C GLY A 275 -56.94 -10.48 -22.18
N SER A 276 -56.31 -11.59 -22.60
CA SER A 276 -56.89 -12.54 -23.57
C SER A 276 -57.78 -13.63 -22.94
N GLY A 277 -58.08 -13.53 -21.63
CA GLY A 277 -59.02 -14.40 -20.93
C GLY A 277 -60.34 -13.68 -20.64
N LYS A 278 -61.07 -13.29 -21.68
CA LYS A 278 -62.48 -12.88 -21.60
C LYS A 278 -63.20 -13.21 -22.90
#